data_AF-A0A3D9ARP7-F1
#
_entry.id   AF-A0A3D9ARP7-F1
#
_cell.length_a   1.000
_cell.length_b   1.000
_cell.length_c   1.000
_cell.angle_alpha   90.00
_cell.angle_beta   90.00
_cell.angle_gamma   90.00
#
_symmetry.space_group_name_H-M   'P 1'
#
loop_
_entity.id
_entity.type
_entity.pdbx_description
1 polymer ?
#
loop_
_entity_poly.entity_id
_entity_poly.type
_entity_poly.pdbx_seq_one_letter_code
_entity_poly.pdbx_strand_id
1 'polypeptide(L)'
;MKNILTLCFVFLSFSLNAQEIDKIYGGGQYEVYEISVANAQHQFEVLKSFLKELGVYTIKEEIWNKIPVTFHIKFLPDDELKILLDKELAYQNNN
;
A
#
# COMPACT_ATOMS: atom_id res chain seq x y z
N MET A 1 2.31 14.07 10.25
CA MET A 1 3.77 13.94 10.48
C MET A 1 4.20 12.66 11.23
N LYS A 2 3.75 12.35 12.46
CA LYS A 2 4.23 11.15 13.19
C LYS A 2 3.94 9.81 12.47
N ASN A 3 2.78 9.68 11.83
CA ASN A 3 2.36 8.42 11.20
C ASN A 3 3.08 8.13 9.88
N ILE A 4 3.60 9.17 9.21
CA ILE A 4 4.25 9.10 7.90
C ILE A 4 5.68 8.52 8.01
N LEU A 5 6.43 8.96 9.03
CA LEU A 5 7.77 8.41 9.27
C LEU A 5 7.69 6.91 9.60
N THR A 6 6.65 6.50 10.33
CA THR A 6 6.38 5.10 10.64
C THR A 6 6.01 4.31 9.40
N LEU A 7 5.23 4.88 8.48
CA LEU A 7 4.90 4.24 7.20
C LEU A 7 6.15 3.99 6.35
N CYS A 8 7.04 4.98 6.20
CA CYS A 8 8.32 4.79 5.51
C CYS A 8 9.18 3.71 6.18
N PHE A 9 9.21 3.65 7.51
CA PHE A 9 9.94 2.62 8.24
C PHE A 9 9.35 1.22 8.00
N VAL A 10 8.03 1.11 7.91
CA VAL A 10 7.31 -0.12 7.54
C VAL A 10 7.70 -0.53 6.11
N PHE A 11 7.68 0.40 5.14
CA PHE A 11 8.11 0.14 3.76
C PHE A 11 9.56 -0.33 3.64
N LEU A 12 10.48 0.29 4.38
CA LEU A 12 11.91 -0.07 4.33
C LEU A 12 12.23 -1.35 5.11
N SER A 13 11.48 -1.67 6.17
CA SER A 13 11.74 -2.83 7.03
C SER A 13 11.11 -4.12 6.53
N PHE A 14 10.14 -4.02 5.61
CA PHE A 14 9.41 -5.17 5.07
C PHE A 14 9.58 -5.17 3.55
N SER A 15 9.72 -6.35 2.92
CA SER A 15 9.73 -6.47 1.45
C SER A 15 8.34 -6.21 0.86
N LEU A 16 7.81 -5.03 1.13
CA LEU A 16 6.54 -4.53 0.66
C LEU A 16 6.73 -4.09 -0.78
N ASN A 17 5.90 -4.63 -1.66
CA ASN A 17 5.84 -4.16 -3.03
C ASN A 17 4.64 -3.24 -3.16
N ALA A 18 4.88 -1.95 -3.37
CA ALA A 18 3.84 -1.01 -3.76
C ALA A 18 3.79 -0.93 -5.29
N GLN A 19 2.60 -0.74 -5.82
CA GLN A 19 2.40 -0.36 -7.21
C GLN A 19 1.17 0.55 -7.35
N GLU A 20 1.27 1.51 -8.27
CA GLU A 20 0.14 2.30 -8.72
C GLU A 20 -0.66 1.50 -9.76
N ILE A 21 -2.00 1.58 -9.66
CA ILE A 21 -2.94 0.89 -10.53
C ILE A 21 -4.07 1.86 -10.89
N ASP A 22 -4.16 2.23 -12.15
CA ASP A 22 -5.29 3.01 -12.65
C ASP A 22 -6.57 2.17 -12.66
N LYS A 23 -7.64 2.69 -12.05
CA LYS A 23 -8.96 2.06 -12.12
C LYS A 23 -10.07 3.04 -12.45
N ILE A 24 -11.04 2.56 -13.22
CA ILE A 24 -12.26 3.28 -13.55
C ILE A 24 -13.36 2.78 -12.61
N TYR A 25 -13.85 3.65 -11.72
CA TYR A 25 -15.01 3.40 -10.88
C TYR A 25 -16.08 4.46 -11.12
N GLY A 26 -17.30 4.05 -11.46
CA GLY A 26 -18.46 4.96 -11.56
C GLY A 26 -18.33 6.10 -12.59
N GLY A 27 -17.46 5.97 -13.60
CA GLY A 27 -17.23 6.99 -14.63
C GLY A 27 -16.08 7.96 -14.34
N GLY A 28 -15.42 7.86 -13.17
CA GLY A 28 -14.18 8.57 -12.86
C GLY A 28 -12.96 7.65 -12.94
N GLN A 29 -11.83 8.20 -13.40
CA GLN A 29 -10.51 7.57 -13.22
C GLN A 29 -9.99 7.94 -11.83
N TYR A 30 -9.64 6.92 -11.05
CA TYR A 30 -9.00 7.08 -9.75
C TYR A 30 -7.69 6.31 -9.75
N GLU A 31 -6.66 6.93 -9.22
CA GLU A 31 -5.37 6.29 -8.96
C GLU A 31 -5.51 5.44 -7.69
N VAL A 32 -5.42 4.12 -7.88
CA VAL A 32 -5.53 3.14 -6.79
C VAL A 32 -4.14 2.59 -6.53
N TYR A 33 -3.76 2.51 -5.26
CA TYR A 33 -2.48 1.91 -4.90
C TYR A 33 -2.72 0.50 -4.37
N GLU A 34 -1.83 -0.40 -4.72
CA GLU A 34 -1.78 -1.76 -4.18
C GLU A 34 -0.47 -1.96 -3.43
N ILE A 35 -0.56 -2.45 -2.20
CA ILE A 35 0.60 -2.95 -1.45
C ILE A 35 0.45 -4.45 -1.28
N SER A 36 1.53 -5.18 -1.59
CA SER A 36 1.61 -6.63 -1.47
C SER A 36 2.69 -7.04 -0.48
N VAL A 37 2.40 -8.05 0.36
CA VAL A 37 3.33 -8.61 1.36
C VAL A 37 3.37 -10.13 1.24
N ALA A 38 4.56 -10.69 1.02
CA ALA A 38 4.74 -12.15 0.94
C ALA A 38 5.10 -12.75 2.31
N ASN A 39 4.40 -13.82 2.70
CA ASN A 39 4.63 -14.64 3.88
C ASN A 39 4.71 -13.86 5.21
N ALA A 40 3.95 -12.78 5.34
CA ALA A 40 4.08 -11.81 6.43
C ALA A 40 2.70 -11.28 6.88
N GLN A 41 1.89 -12.18 7.44
CA GLN A 41 0.52 -11.87 7.89
C GLN A 41 0.48 -10.80 9.00
N HIS A 42 1.40 -10.87 9.96
CA HIS A 42 1.42 -9.89 11.06
C HIS A 42 1.69 -8.48 10.54
N GLN A 43 2.63 -8.35 9.60
CA GLN A 43 2.98 -7.10 8.94
C GLN A 43 1.82 -6.56 8.13
N PHE A 44 1.05 -7.43 7.48
CA PHE A 44 -0.16 -7.05 6.77
C PHE A 44 -1.21 -6.46 7.72
N GLU A 45 -1.43 -7.04 8.90
CA GLU A 45 -2.36 -6.49 9.90
C GLU A 45 -1.87 -5.16 10.50
N VAL A 46 -0.55 -4.98 10.65
CA VAL A 46 0.05 -3.70 11.05
C VAL A 46 -0.19 -2.65 9.97
N LEU A 47 0.07 -2.97 8.70
CA LEU A 47 -0.19 -2.08 7.56
C LEU A 47 -1.65 -1.64 7.50
N LYS A 48 -2.59 -2.58 7.67
CA LYS A 48 -4.03 -2.28 7.72
C LYS A 48 -4.39 -1.28 8.81
N SER A 49 -3.81 -1.47 10.00
CA SER A 49 -4.03 -0.56 11.13
C SER A 49 -3.51 0.85 10.81
N PHE A 50 -2.32 0.95 10.21
CA PHE A 50 -1.76 2.24 9.77
C PHE A 50 -2.60 2.93 8.70
N LEU A 51 -3.03 2.21 7.66
CA LEU A 51 -3.88 2.78 6.60
C LEU A 51 -5.21 3.28 7.18
N LYS A 52 -5.78 2.57 8.15
CA LYS A 52 -6.98 3.03 8.85
C LYS A 52 -6.73 4.30 9.66
N GLU A 53 -5.61 4.40 10.37
CA GLU A 53 -5.23 5.60 11.14
C GLU A 53 -4.97 6.82 10.25
N LEU A 54 -4.49 6.60 9.03
CA LEU A 54 -4.30 7.63 8.02
C LEU A 54 -5.62 8.04 7.34
N GLY A 55 -6.76 7.43 7.69
CA GLY A 55 -8.07 7.78 7.11
C GLY A 55 -8.22 7.32 5.65
N VAL A 56 -7.40 6.38 5.22
CA VAL A 56 -7.31 5.94 3.82
C VAL A 56 -8.51 5.06 3.49
N TYR A 57 -9.10 5.24 2.31
CA TYR A 57 -10.22 4.41 1.88
C TYR A 57 -9.72 3.09 1.29
N THR A 58 -9.85 2.00 2.06
CA THR A 58 -9.56 0.65 1.57
C THR A 58 -10.65 0.17 0.62
N ILE A 59 -10.25 -0.16 -0.62
CA ILE A 59 -11.13 -0.71 -1.65
C ILE A 59 -11.29 -2.22 -1.48
N LYS A 60 -10.18 -2.95 -1.30
CA LYS A 60 -10.20 -4.41 -1.26
C LYS A 60 -8.99 -4.99 -0.55
N GLU A 61 -9.20 -6.07 0.19
CA GLU A 61 -8.15 -6.96 0.71
C GLU A 61 -8.24 -8.31 -0.01
N GLU A 62 -7.11 -8.87 -0.43
CA GLU A 62 -7.04 -10.18 -1.09
C GLU A 62 -5.89 -11.00 -0.50
N ILE A 63 -6.11 -12.30 -0.32
CA ILE A 63 -5.07 -13.26 0.10
C ILE A 63 -4.88 -14.26 -1.01
N TRP A 64 -3.67 -14.33 -1.55
CA TRP A 64 -3.27 -15.29 -2.57
C TRP A 64 -2.56 -16.46 -1.91
N ASN A 65 -3.25 -17.60 -1.80
CA ASN A 65 -2.74 -18.82 -1.15
C ASN A 65 -1.76 -19.63 -2.02
N LYS A 66 -1.04 -18.97 -2.95
CA LYS A 66 0.10 -19.58 -3.66
C LYS A 66 1.33 -19.57 -2.74
N ILE A 67 2.41 -20.27 -3.09
CA ILE A 67 3.65 -20.24 -2.28
C ILE A 67 4.62 -19.23 -2.93
N PRO A 68 5.10 -18.20 -2.20
CA PRO A 68 4.71 -17.82 -0.84
C PRO A 68 3.30 -17.19 -0.77
N VAL A 69 2.60 -17.37 0.34
CA VAL A 69 1.28 -16.75 0.56
C VAL A 69 1.44 -15.25 0.49
N THR A 70 0.65 -14.57 -0.33
CA THR A 70 0.78 -13.11 -0.52
C THR A 70 -0.50 -12.40 -0.09
N PHE A 71 -0.36 -11.33 0.66
CA PHE A 71 -1.45 -10.49 1.16
C PHE A 71 -1.44 -9.18 0.39
N HIS A 72 -2.59 -8.78 -0.14
CA HIS A 72 -2.74 -7.61 -0.99
C HIS A 72 -3.78 -6.67 -0.38
N ILE A 73 -3.48 -5.37 -0.38
CA ILE A 73 -4.45 -4.32 -0.02
C ILE A 73 -4.47 -3.25 -1.11
N LYS A 74 -5.67 -2.95 -1.61
CA LYS A 74 -5.97 -1.91 -2.59
C LYS A 74 -6.67 -0.76 -1.90
N PHE A 75 -6.20 0.46 -2.09
CA PHE A 75 -6.74 1.64 -1.41
C PHE A 75 -6.60 2.91 -2.25
N LEU A 76 -7.39 3.93 -1.90
CA LEU A 76 -7.27 5.29 -2.43
C LEU A 76 -6.52 6.14 -1.42
N PRO A 77 -5.27 6.57 -1.72
CA PRO A 77 -4.57 7.51 -0.85
C PRO A 77 -5.22 8.89 -0.91
N ASP A 78 -5.00 9.68 0.14
CA ASP A 78 -5.15 11.13 0.05
C ASP A 78 -3.94 11.77 -0.65
N ASP A 79 -3.99 13.07 -0.92
CA ASP A 79 -2.94 13.78 -1.65
C ASP A 79 -1.55 13.66 -0.96
N GLU A 80 -1.50 13.69 0.37
CA GLU A 80 -0.24 13.61 1.13
C GLU A 80 0.37 12.21 1.04
N LEU A 81 -0.43 11.16 1.25
CA LEU A 81 -0.02 9.78 1.14
C LEU A 81 0.38 9.42 -0.29
N LYS A 82 -0.33 9.94 -1.29
CA LYS A 82 -0.01 9.74 -2.70
C LYS A 82 1.39 10.24 -3.03
N ILE A 83 1.72 11.48 -2.64
CA ILE A 83 3.06 12.07 -2.85
C ILE A 83 4.16 11.20 -2.25
N LEU A 84 3.92 10.60 -1.08
CA LEU A 84 4.88 9.74 -0.41
C LEU A 84 5.06 8.40 -1.13
N LEU A 85 3.94 7.78 -1.53
CA LEU A 85 3.97 6.52 -2.28
C LEU A 85 4.65 6.72 -3.64
N ASP A 86 4.39 7.83 -4.33
CA ASP A 86 5.03 8.15 -5.61
C ASP A 86 6.55 8.27 -5.47
N LYS A 87 7.03 8.90 -4.39
CA LYS A 87 8.46 9.00 -4.10
C LYS A 87 9.09 7.65 -3.81
N GLU A 88 8.42 6.81 -3.03
CA GLU A 88 8.88 5.45 -2.72
C GLU A 88 8.93 4.58 -3.98
N LEU A 89 7.88 4.63 -4.81
CA LEU A 89 7.83 3.92 -6.10
C LEU A 89 8.95 4.39 -7.04
N ALA A 90 9.19 5.70 -7.12
CA ALA A 90 10.29 6.24 -7.90
C ALA A 90 11.65 5.78 -7.38
N TYR A 91 11.83 5.62 -6.06
CA TYR A 91 13.05 5.07 -5.48
C TYR A 91 13.24 3.59 -5.80
N GLN A 92 12.16 2.79 -5.75
CA GLN A 92 12.19 1.37 -6.07
C GLN A 92 12.48 1.10 -7.54
N ASN A 93 11.99 1.94 -8.46
CA ASN A 93 12.16 1.77 -9.91
C ASN A 93 13.50 2.30 -10.45
N ASN A 94 14.22 3.13 -9.68
CA ASN A 94 15.52 3.70 -10.08
C ASN A 94 16.73 2.94 -9.49
N ASN A 95 16.50 1.82 -8.80
CA ASN A 95 17.52 0.88 -8.31
C ASN A 95 17.31 -0.51 -8.92
#